data_AF-A0A0H3XM47-F1
#
_entry.id   AF-A0A0H3XM47-F1
#
_cell.length_a   1.000
_cell.length_b   1.000
_cell.length_c   1.000
_cell.angle_alpha   90.00
_cell.angle_beta   90.00
_cell.angle_gamma   90.00
#
_symmetry.space_group_name_H-M   'P 1'
#
loop_
_entity.id
_entity.type
_entity.pdbx_description
1 polymer ?
#
loop_
_entity_poly.entity_id
_entity_poly.type
_entity_poly.pdbx_seq_one_letter_code
_entity_poly.pdbx_strand_id
1 'polypeptide(L)'
;MTKLILIAIVFFLYYYWVFSSTGTILADLLKIRTRNIYLSMIMGFFFYFATIAFLLIPLEFIGNLKYIVLVYYLLAINILYAVILLLFVRFWFNYRLLDWNHLLFVLVFTMFIFLYYLKNLFITPSGQNLSNSFVLTFYNFNFDNGRVIFNLNSEVTLSANSTLSAVPWFTNVSMWFAMTKLNPIDITTNLLDIFDALLFASIFITLLNNFSKKNSNKIIIGSLSLVTLLASKLLIYYFGYDAWHPENMLTNLFFVLFILISIYTNREYRSRNMPWIIGFIFASYITFDWDASYIILFTIYVTTWISILRFRTNFLKDFVKFSAVSSICFIVYNARLKNLLLIFIFLALLLLMLFIAFLLYRNYTRIREIEFAIYERRRGFIFVIPTIFTIISVVIVLATNQINLDFWTLEKIAQPLFVQLELGRWREITDTVFISISFFFLGFALIWILFMERIPNFVAKTQITMLSILTVSFFNPLVGRFLIWIFNSQALLNNATVFIVALLVAINTTVYAIKTKPFNFKLSRFFPPPKKLTFKHKAKTTRK
;
A
#
# COMPACT_ATOMS: atom_id res chain seq x y z
N MET A 1 13.25 0.20 30.74
CA MET A 1 13.41 -0.81 29.66
C MET A 1 12.35 -1.91 29.72
N THR A 2 12.19 -2.63 30.83
CA THR A 2 11.16 -3.70 31.01
C THR A 2 9.72 -3.24 30.76
N LYS A 3 9.34 -2.04 31.24
CA LYS A 3 8.01 -1.45 30.99
C LYS A 3 7.73 -1.23 29.49
N LEU A 4 8.72 -0.79 28.71
CA LEU A 4 8.57 -0.53 27.27
C LEU A 4 8.44 -1.84 26.48
N ILE A 5 9.19 -2.88 26.85
CA ILE A 5 9.08 -4.22 26.25
C ILE A 5 7.67 -4.79 26.48
N LEU A 6 7.16 -4.70 27.71
CA LEU A 6 5.82 -5.20 28.04
C LEU A 6 4.73 -4.44 27.29
N ILE A 7 4.84 -3.11 27.19
CA ILE A 7 3.93 -2.28 26.39
C ILE A 7 4.00 -2.66 24.91
N ALA A 8 5.19 -2.88 24.35
CA ALA A 8 5.38 -3.31 22.97
C ALA A 8 4.73 -4.67 22.68
N ILE A 9 4.83 -5.63 23.61
CA ILE A 9 4.16 -6.93 23.48
C ILE A 9 2.64 -6.78 23.51
N VAL A 10 2.09 -6.01 24.46
CA VAL A 10 0.64 -5.76 24.56
C VAL A 10 0.13 -5.04 23.31
N PHE A 11 0.88 -4.05 22.83
CA PHE A 11 0.58 -3.32 21.61
C PHE A 11 0.54 -4.24 20.39
N PHE A 12 1.57 -5.09 20.23
CA PHE A 12 1.60 -6.11 19.17
C PHE A 12 0.37 -7.03 19.24
N LEU A 13 0.07 -7.59 20.42
CA LEU A 13 -1.03 -8.53 20.58
C LEU A 13 -2.39 -7.89 20.28
N TYR A 14 -2.60 -6.66 20.77
CA TYR A 14 -3.82 -5.90 20.52
C TYR A 14 -4.03 -5.69 19.02
N TYR A 15 -3.03 -5.16 18.31
CA TYR A 15 -3.19 -4.85 16.89
C TYR A 15 -3.13 -6.08 15.98
N TYR A 16 -2.39 -7.12 16.37
CA TYR A 16 -2.49 -8.43 15.73
C TYR A 16 -3.93 -8.92 15.76
N TRP A 17 -4.58 -8.87 16.93
CA TRP A 17 -5.97 -9.27 17.09
C TRP A 17 -6.93 -8.36 16.32
N VAL A 18 -6.79 -7.03 16.42
CA VAL A 18 -7.63 -6.06 15.71
C VAL A 18 -7.55 -6.29 14.20
N PHE A 19 -6.36 -6.27 13.60
CA PHE A 19 -6.21 -6.39 12.15
C PHE A 19 -6.63 -7.76 11.62
N SER A 20 -6.26 -8.85 12.30
CA SER A 20 -6.70 -10.18 11.88
C SER A 20 -8.22 -10.34 12.02
N SER A 21 -8.82 -9.94 13.14
CA SER A 21 -10.27 -10.04 13.37
C SER A 21 -11.06 -9.21 12.37
N THR A 22 -10.73 -7.92 12.20
CA THR A 22 -11.36 -7.04 11.21
C THR A 22 -11.34 -7.67 9.82
N GLY A 23 -10.17 -8.14 9.40
CA GLY A 23 -10.00 -8.75 8.09
C GLY A 23 -10.77 -10.03 7.89
N THR A 24 -10.92 -10.86 8.93
CA THR A 24 -11.68 -12.11 8.87
C THR A 24 -13.18 -11.84 8.78
N ILE A 25 -13.68 -10.90 9.58
CA ILE A 25 -15.08 -10.45 9.53
C ILE A 25 -15.39 -9.89 8.13
N LEU A 26 -14.53 -9.02 7.61
CA LEU A 26 -14.69 -8.44 6.28
C LEU A 26 -14.63 -9.51 5.18
N ALA A 27 -13.74 -10.49 5.31
CA ALA A 27 -13.63 -11.59 4.37
C ALA A 27 -14.90 -12.46 4.34
N ASP A 28 -15.52 -12.71 5.48
CA ASP A 28 -16.77 -13.47 5.56
C ASP A 28 -17.98 -12.66 5.10
N LEU A 29 -18.10 -11.38 5.50
CA LEU A 29 -19.17 -10.48 5.02
C LEU A 29 -19.14 -10.32 3.50
N LEU A 30 -17.96 -10.16 2.92
CA LEU A 30 -17.77 -10.03 1.48
C LEU A 30 -17.65 -11.38 0.75
N LYS A 31 -17.75 -12.51 1.45
CA LYS A 31 -17.64 -13.88 0.90
C LYS A 31 -16.38 -14.06 0.04
N ILE A 32 -15.22 -13.64 0.55
CA ILE A 32 -13.93 -13.79 -0.12
C ILE A 32 -13.53 -15.27 -0.12
N ARG A 33 -13.12 -15.77 -1.30
CA ARG A 33 -12.74 -17.18 -1.49
C ARG A 33 -11.42 -17.54 -0.78
N THR A 34 -10.47 -16.62 -0.74
CA THR A 34 -9.15 -16.81 -0.12
C THR A 34 -9.22 -16.60 1.40
N ARG A 35 -9.35 -17.70 2.15
CA ARG A 35 -9.32 -17.72 3.62
C ARG A 35 -7.88 -17.81 4.14
N ASN A 36 -7.13 -16.72 3.98
CA ASN A 36 -5.78 -16.60 4.51
C ASN A 36 -5.75 -15.50 5.58
N ILE A 37 -5.38 -15.85 6.82
CA ILE A 37 -5.32 -14.91 7.94
C ILE A 37 -4.39 -13.72 7.67
N TYR A 38 -3.31 -13.90 6.90
CA TYR A 38 -2.38 -12.82 6.57
C TYR A 38 -2.96 -11.86 5.52
N LEU A 39 -3.74 -12.38 4.58
CA LEU A 39 -4.50 -11.54 3.66
C LEU A 39 -5.58 -10.77 4.43
N SER A 40 -6.26 -11.43 5.37
CA SER A 40 -7.18 -10.79 6.30
C SER A 40 -6.48 -9.70 7.10
N MET A 41 -5.30 -9.95 7.67
CA MET A 41 -4.55 -8.93 8.41
C MET A 41 -4.24 -7.69 7.57
N ILE A 42 -3.83 -7.86 6.30
CA ILE A 42 -3.61 -6.73 5.37
C ILE A 42 -4.92 -5.96 5.15
N MET A 43 -6.02 -6.66 4.83
CA MET A 43 -7.31 -6.01 4.61
C MET A 43 -7.81 -5.30 5.86
N GLY A 44 -7.64 -5.91 7.03
CA GLY A 44 -8.04 -5.37 8.32
C GLY A 44 -7.21 -4.17 8.75
N PHE A 45 -5.91 -4.13 8.44
CA PHE A 45 -5.06 -2.96 8.64
C PHE A 45 -5.63 -1.73 7.94
N PHE A 46 -5.78 -1.77 6.61
CA PHE A 46 -6.28 -0.61 5.86
C PHE A 46 -7.74 -0.29 6.19
N PHE A 47 -8.58 -1.30 6.43
CA PHE A 47 -9.98 -1.06 6.78
C PHE A 47 -10.15 -0.43 8.16
N TYR A 48 -9.36 -0.85 9.16
CA TYR A 48 -9.36 -0.26 10.49
C TYR A 48 -9.07 1.24 10.41
N PHE A 49 -8.00 1.61 9.72
CA PHE A 49 -7.64 3.01 9.59
C PHE A 49 -8.60 3.81 8.70
N ALA A 50 -9.11 3.23 7.61
CA ALA A 50 -10.17 3.85 6.82
C ALA A 50 -11.37 4.18 7.70
N THR A 51 -11.80 3.23 8.53
CA THR A 51 -12.96 3.38 9.41
C THR A 51 -12.74 4.51 10.41
N ILE A 52 -11.57 4.54 11.05
CA ILE A 52 -11.20 5.62 11.98
C ILE A 52 -11.27 6.97 11.28
N ALA A 53 -10.63 7.09 10.11
CA ALA A 53 -10.62 8.35 9.39
C ALA A 53 -12.02 8.77 8.94
N PHE A 54 -12.84 7.86 8.40
CA PHE A 54 -14.22 8.15 8.03
C PHE A 54 -15.05 8.67 9.21
N LEU A 55 -14.84 8.13 10.41
CA LEU A 55 -15.51 8.58 11.63
C LEU A 55 -14.98 9.92 12.16
N LEU A 56 -13.78 10.34 11.75
CA LEU A 56 -13.19 11.65 12.08
C LEU A 56 -13.59 12.76 11.09
N ILE A 57 -13.92 12.42 9.83
CA ILE A 57 -14.32 13.39 8.78
C ILE A 57 -15.39 14.41 9.22
N PRO A 58 -16.47 14.06 9.95
CA PRO A 58 -17.45 15.05 10.36
C PRO A 58 -16.89 16.10 11.34
N LEU A 59 -16.01 15.67 12.24
CA LEU A 59 -15.38 16.55 13.24
C LEU A 59 -14.37 17.50 12.62
N GLU A 60 -13.79 17.08 11.51
CA GLU A 60 -12.87 17.84 10.70
C GLU A 60 -13.48 19.14 10.11
N PHE A 61 -14.80 19.20 9.93
CA PHE A 61 -15.50 20.41 9.46
C PHE A 61 -15.73 21.47 10.56
N ILE A 62 -15.44 21.14 11.82
CA ILE A 62 -15.67 22.02 12.97
C ILE A 62 -14.33 22.64 13.37
N GLY A 63 -14.03 23.83 12.85
CA GLY A 63 -12.71 24.47 12.99
C GLY A 63 -12.23 24.76 14.42
N ASN A 64 -13.12 24.82 15.40
CA ASN A 64 -12.80 25.18 16.79
C ASN A 64 -12.72 23.98 17.76
N LEU A 65 -12.82 22.75 17.26
CA LEU A 65 -12.75 21.57 18.11
C LEU A 65 -11.31 21.41 18.66
N LYS A 66 -11.14 21.62 19.98
CA LYS A 66 -9.84 21.43 20.64
C LYS A 66 -9.39 19.97 20.46
N TYR A 67 -8.13 19.77 20.05
CA TYR A 67 -7.50 18.46 19.83
C TYR A 67 -7.67 17.46 20.99
N ILE A 68 -7.81 17.96 22.22
CA ILE A 68 -8.16 17.18 23.41
C ILE A 68 -9.44 16.36 23.18
N VAL A 69 -10.49 16.96 22.62
CA VAL A 69 -11.76 16.28 22.32
C VAL A 69 -11.56 15.22 21.24
N LEU A 70 -10.71 15.49 20.25
CA LEU A 70 -10.39 14.56 19.16
C LEU A 70 -9.66 13.30 19.67
N VAL A 71 -8.72 13.44 20.61
CA VAL A 71 -8.00 12.30 21.24
C VAL A 71 -8.96 11.41 22.03
N TYR A 72 -9.83 11.99 22.87
CA TYR A 72 -10.82 11.22 23.62
C TYR A 72 -11.88 10.58 22.72
N TYR A 73 -12.27 11.26 21.64
CA TYR A 73 -13.19 10.70 20.65
C TYR A 73 -12.57 9.51 19.90
N LEU A 74 -11.30 9.58 19.50
CA LEU A 74 -10.61 8.45 18.89
C LEU A 74 -10.48 7.26 19.86
N LEU A 75 -10.20 7.55 21.13
CA LEU A 75 -10.19 6.54 22.19
C LEU A 75 -11.57 5.86 22.29
N ALA A 76 -12.66 6.64 22.28
CA ALA A 76 -14.02 6.10 22.27
C ALA A 76 -14.33 5.27 21.01
N ILE A 77 -13.91 5.73 19.82
CA ILE A 77 -14.01 4.96 18.57
C ILE A 77 -13.29 3.62 18.71
N ASN A 78 -12.05 3.61 19.22
CA ASN A 78 -11.27 2.38 19.35
C ASN A 78 -11.88 1.39 20.35
N ILE A 79 -12.44 1.88 21.46
CA ILE A 79 -13.18 1.04 22.41
C ILE A 79 -14.41 0.45 21.72
N LEU A 80 -15.22 1.27 21.05
CA LEU A 80 -16.42 0.82 20.35
C LEU A 80 -16.08 -0.18 19.25
N TYR A 81 -14.99 0.06 18.52
CA TYR A 81 -14.46 -0.85 17.51
C TYR A 81 -14.05 -2.20 18.11
N ALA A 82 -13.32 -2.20 19.22
CA ALA A 82 -12.95 -3.42 19.93
C ALA A 82 -14.18 -4.20 20.43
N VAL A 83 -15.22 -3.51 20.93
CA VAL A 83 -16.49 -4.14 21.31
C VAL A 83 -17.17 -4.81 20.11
N ILE A 84 -17.21 -4.15 18.96
CA ILE A 84 -17.73 -4.75 17.72
C ILE A 84 -16.94 -6.00 17.34
N LEU A 85 -15.61 -5.96 17.42
CA LEU A 85 -14.78 -7.13 17.13
C LEU A 85 -15.07 -8.30 18.10
N LEU A 86 -15.31 -8.02 19.38
CA LEU A 86 -15.69 -9.03 20.37
C LEU A 86 -17.03 -9.67 20.05
N LEU A 87 -18.03 -8.90 19.60
CA LEU A 87 -19.33 -9.44 19.16
C LEU A 87 -19.18 -10.44 17.98
N PHE A 88 -18.14 -10.27 17.18
CA PHE A 88 -17.85 -11.10 16.01
C PHE A 88 -16.66 -12.06 16.21
N VAL A 89 -16.20 -12.27 17.46
CA VAL A 89 -14.99 -13.05 17.76
C VAL A 89 -15.04 -14.50 17.25
N ARG A 90 -16.24 -15.06 17.08
CA ARG A 90 -16.44 -16.41 16.50
C ARG A 90 -15.75 -16.60 15.14
N PHE A 91 -15.64 -15.54 14.34
CA PHE A 91 -15.01 -15.59 13.02
C PHE A 91 -13.48 -15.72 13.13
N TRP A 92 -12.90 -15.20 14.21
CA TRP A 92 -11.47 -15.25 14.46
C TRP A 92 -11.01 -16.64 14.93
N PHE A 93 -11.77 -17.28 15.83
CA PHE A 93 -11.45 -18.62 16.35
C PHE A 93 -11.47 -19.74 15.30
N ASN A 94 -12.01 -19.50 14.10
CA ASN A 94 -12.01 -20.47 13.01
C ASN A 94 -10.62 -20.68 12.35
N TYR A 95 -9.62 -19.87 12.69
CA TYR A 95 -8.26 -20.00 12.14
C TYR A 95 -7.31 -20.76 13.07
N ARG A 96 -6.48 -21.62 12.49
CA ARG A 96 -5.40 -22.32 13.22
C ARG A 96 -4.20 -21.39 13.37
N LEU A 97 -3.96 -20.93 14.60
CA LEU A 97 -2.82 -20.06 14.94
C LEU A 97 -1.48 -20.81 15.06
N LEU A 98 -1.52 -22.14 15.14
CA LEU A 98 -0.35 -23.03 15.34
C LEU A 98 0.01 -23.79 14.05
N ASP A 99 0.19 -23.05 12.96
CA ASP A 99 0.59 -23.60 11.66
C ASP A 99 2.01 -23.17 11.27
N TRP A 100 2.68 -23.92 10.38
CA TRP A 100 4.01 -23.57 9.85
C TRP A 100 4.08 -22.15 9.26
N ASN A 101 2.98 -21.68 8.68
CA ASN A 101 2.89 -20.31 8.17
C ASN A 101 2.96 -19.26 9.29
N HIS A 102 2.47 -19.57 10.50
CA HIS A 102 2.54 -18.68 11.66
C HIS A 102 3.96 -18.61 12.21
N LEU A 103 4.68 -19.75 12.25
CA LEU A 103 6.10 -19.75 12.61
C LEU A 103 6.91 -18.90 11.61
N LEU A 104 6.66 -19.08 10.32
CA LEU A 104 7.32 -18.31 9.27
C LEU A 104 6.98 -16.81 9.37
N PHE A 105 5.71 -16.47 9.64
CA PHE A 105 5.27 -15.10 9.89
C PHE A 105 6.05 -14.45 11.04
N VAL A 106 6.15 -15.12 12.20
CA VAL A 106 6.89 -14.60 13.37
C VAL A 106 8.37 -14.41 13.03
N LEU A 107 8.99 -15.37 12.34
CA LEU A 107 10.39 -15.26 11.91
C LEU A 107 10.61 -14.03 11.02
N VAL A 108 9.77 -13.84 10.01
CA VAL A 108 9.88 -12.71 9.07
C VAL A 108 9.60 -11.39 9.79
N PHE A 109 8.60 -11.36 10.68
CA PHE A 109 8.32 -10.21 11.54
C PHE A 109 9.55 -9.83 12.37
N THR A 110 10.18 -10.78 13.05
CA THR A 110 11.40 -10.54 13.84
C THR A 110 12.56 -10.03 12.97
N MET A 111 12.69 -10.49 11.72
CA MET A 111 13.71 -9.98 10.80
C MET A 111 13.48 -8.51 10.42
N PHE A 112 12.23 -8.09 10.19
CA PHE A 112 11.92 -6.68 9.95
C PHE A 112 12.19 -5.82 11.19
N ILE A 113 11.77 -6.26 12.38
CA ILE A 113 12.08 -5.55 13.63
C ILE A 113 13.60 -5.41 13.84
N PHE A 114 14.36 -6.47 13.58
CA PHE A 114 15.81 -6.43 13.67
C PHE A 114 16.42 -5.45 12.65
N LEU A 115 15.90 -5.40 11.43
CA LEU A 115 16.31 -4.43 10.41
C LEU A 115 16.04 -3.00 10.85
N TYR A 116 14.89 -2.72 11.45
CA TYR A 116 14.55 -1.38 11.96
C TYR A 116 15.45 -0.97 13.13
N TYR A 117 15.77 -1.93 14.01
CA TYR A 117 16.77 -1.73 15.06
C TYR A 117 18.16 -1.38 14.48
N LEU A 118 18.63 -2.13 13.47
CA LEU A 118 19.90 -1.84 12.80
C LEU A 118 19.90 -0.47 12.12
N LYS A 119 18.79 -0.09 11.47
CA LYS A 119 18.65 1.24 10.85
C LYS A 119 18.86 2.36 11.86
N ASN A 120 18.27 2.26 13.05
CA ASN A 120 18.42 3.27 14.09
C ASN A 120 19.87 3.38 14.62
N LEU A 121 20.66 2.30 14.54
CA LEU A 121 22.07 2.29 14.95
C LEU A 121 23.04 2.81 13.88
N PHE A 122 22.80 2.49 12.61
CA PHE A 122 23.79 2.69 11.54
C PHE A 122 23.46 3.83 10.56
N ILE A 123 22.23 4.33 10.53
CA ILE A 123 21.74 5.29 9.51
C ILE A 123 21.31 6.64 10.17
N THR A 124 21.96 7.08 11.27
CA THR A 124 21.55 8.31 11.99
C THR A 124 22.36 9.58 11.63
N PRO A 125 21.73 10.79 11.67
CA PRO A 125 20.44 11.08 12.29
C PRO A 125 19.31 11.27 11.25
N SER A 126 18.65 10.18 10.86
CA SER A 126 17.20 10.21 10.57
C SER A 126 16.40 10.79 11.76
N GLY A 127 17.01 10.82 12.95
CA GLY A 127 16.54 11.56 14.13
C GLY A 127 16.39 13.09 13.97
N GLN A 128 17.10 13.75 13.04
CA GLN A 128 16.88 15.19 12.77
C GLN A 128 15.62 15.42 11.93
N ASN A 129 15.18 14.42 11.16
CA ASN A 129 13.87 14.43 10.53
C ASN A 129 12.76 13.92 11.46
N LEU A 130 13.05 13.22 12.56
CA LEU A 130 12.05 12.96 13.61
C LEU A 130 11.77 14.22 14.44
N SER A 131 12.77 15.05 14.74
CA SER A 131 12.55 16.38 15.32
C SER A 131 11.86 17.34 14.35
N ASN A 132 11.98 17.12 13.03
CA ASN A 132 11.24 17.86 11.99
C ASN A 132 10.02 17.11 11.46
N SER A 133 9.71 15.92 11.98
CA SER A 133 8.52 15.15 11.62
C SER A 133 7.37 15.81 12.36
N PHE A 134 6.85 16.85 11.70
CA PHE A 134 5.56 17.53 11.84
C PHE A 134 4.74 17.17 13.11
N VAL A 135 4.41 15.90 13.31
CA VAL A 135 3.50 15.37 14.33
C VAL A 135 3.88 15.68 15.79
N LEU A 136 5.17 15.69 16.17
CA LEU A 136 5.60 15.88 17.57
C LEU A 136 5.96 17.33 17.92
N THR A 137 6.26 18.16 16.92
CA THR A 137 6.56 19.58 17.13
C THR A 137 5.31 20.41 17.38
N PHE A 138 4.13 19.91 16.98
CA PHE A 138 2.87 20.66 17.09
C PHE A 138 2.39 20.92 18.51
N TYR A 139 2.84 20.21 19.55
CA TYR A 139 2.29 20.38 20.90
C TYR A 139 3.29 20.22 22.05
N ASN A 140 3.20 21.13 23.01
CA ASN A 140 3.72 20.94 24.36
C ASN A 140 2.67 20.21 25.21
N PHE A 141 3.07 19.19 25.97
CA PHE A 141 2.17 18.47 26.86
C PHE A 141 2.45 18.82 28.32
N ASN A 142 1.40 19.05 29.10
CA ASN A 142 1.47 19.12 30.55
C ASN A 142 0.52 18.08 31.16
N PHE A 143 1.02 17.36 32.15
CA PHE A 143 0.19 16.53 33.01
C PHE A 143 -0.33 17.40 34.15
N ASP A 144 -1.63 17.67 34.12
CA ASP A 144 -2.30 18.38 35.22
C ASP A 144 -3.53 17.57 35.67
N ASN A 145 -3.59 17.26 36.96
CA ASN A 145 -4.70 16.52 37.61
C ASN A 145 -5.20 15.28 36.86
N GLY A 146 -4.30 14.41 36.42
CA GLY A 146 -4.64 13.14 35.75
C GLY A 146 -5.17 13.29 34.32
N ARG A 147 -5.19 14.51 33.77
CA ARG A 147 -5.50 14.79 32.37
C ARG A 147 -4.23 15.20 31.64
N VAL A 148 -4.08 14.71 30.41
CA VAL A 148 -3.07 15.20 29.48
C VAL A 148 -3.65 16.41 28.76
N ILE A 149 -3.01 17.57 28.93
CA ILE A 149 -3.35 18.78 28.17
C ILE A 149 -2.31 18.91 27.06
N PHE A 150 -2.77 18.83 25.81
CA PHE A 150 -1.97 19.12 24.62
C PHE A 150 -2.16 20.60 24.26
N ASN A 151 -1.10 21.40 24.39
CA ASN A 151 -1.08 22.81 24.00
C ASN A 151 -0.35 22.97 22.69
N LEU A 152 -0.98 23.64 21.72
CA LEU A 152 -0.41 23.84 20.40
C LEU A 152 0.89 24.65 20.54
N ASN A 153 1.99 24.14 19.98
CA ASN A 153 3.26 24.83 19.96
C ASN A 153 3.10 26.07 19.07
N SER A 154 3.23 27.24 19.68
CA SER A 154 3.08 28.53 19.01
C SER A 154 4.11 28.78 17.91
N GLU A 155 5.23 28.05 17.92
CA GLU A 155 6.30 28.15 16.92
C GLU A 155 6.02 27.35 15.65
N VAL A 156 5.02 26.47 15.66
CA VAL A 156 4.66 25.70 14.48
C VAL A 156 3.62 26.45 13.67
N THR A 157 4.02 26.97 12.51
CA THR A 157 3.12 27.48 11.49
C THR A 157 2.36 26.32 10.87
N LEU A 158 1.16 26.02 11.38
CA LEU A 158 0.24 25.11 10.73
C LEU A 158 -0.15 25.71 9.37
N SER A 159 0.45 25.25 8.27
CA SER A 159 -0.28 25.34 7.02
C SER A 159 -1.49 24.41 7.19
N ALA A 160 -2.68 24.96 6.96
CA ALA A 160 -3.94 24.28 7.24
C ALA A 160 -4.14 22.97 6.46
N ASN A 161 -3.28 22.69 5.46
CA ASN A 161 -3.38 21.54 4.58
C ASN A 161 -2.52 20.35 5.05
N SER A 162 -1.24 20.56 5.40
CA SER A 162 -0.32 19.46 5.78
C SER A 162 -0.55 18.94 7.20
N THR A 163 -1.22 19.73 8.02
CA THR A 163 -1.60 19.33 9.39
C THR A 163 -2.71 18.30 9.43
N LEU A 164 -3.52 18.22 8.37
CA LEU A 164 -4.71 17.37 8.30
C LEU A 164 -4.43 15.93 7.88
N SER A 165 -3.48 15.72 6.96
CA SER A 165 -2.98 14.38 6.63
C SER A 165 -2.39 13.68 7.85
N ALA A 166 -1.79 14.44 8.75
CA ALA A 166 -1.25 13.94 10.00
C ALA A 166 -2.30 13.69 11.11
N VAL A 167 -3.55 14.17 11.00
CA VAL A 167 -4.51 14.14 12.13
C VAL A 167 -4.82 12.72 12.61
N PRO A 168 -5.27 11.76 11.77
CA PRO A 168 -5.57 10.41 12.26
C PRO A 168 -4.36 9.74 12.94
N TRP A 169 -3.16 10.03 12.42
CA TRP A 169 -1.88 9.52 12.93
C TRP A 169 -1.48 10.15 14.25
N PHE A 170 -1.51 11.47 14.34
CA PHE A 170 -1.31 12.25 15.55
C PHE A 170 -2.25 11.79 16.65
N THR A 171 -3.51 11.56 16.30
CA THR A 171 -4.53 11.18 17.28
C THR A 171 -4.26 9.78 17.84
N ASN A 172 -3.79 8.83 17.01
CA ASN A 172 -3.44 7.48 17.45
C ASN A 172 -2.19 7.47 18.36
N VAL A 173 -1.13 8.19 17.96
CA VAL A 173 0.08 8.35 18.80
C VAL A 173 -0.27 9.05 20.12
N SER A 174 -1.09 10.10 20.07
CA SER A 174 -1.55 10.86 21.24
C SER A 174 -2.45 10.04 22.16
N MET A 175 -3.24 9.12 21.62
CA MET A 175 -4.02 8.17 22.40
C MET A 175 -3.10 7.23 23.19
N TRP A 176 -2.10 6.63 22.53
CA TRP A 176 -1.13 5.76 23.20
C TRP A 176 -0.28 6.52 24.22
N PHE A 177 0.06 7.77 23.94
CA PHE A 177 0.69 8.67 24.91
C PHE A 177 -0.18 8.83 26.16
N ALA A 178 -1.46 9.19 25.97
CA ALA A 178 -2.40 9.39 27.08
C ALA A 178 -2.62 8.11 27.92
N MET A 179 -2.62 6.94 27.27
CA MET A 179 -2.79 5.65 27.95
C MET A 179 -1.53 5.14 28.68
N THR A 180 -0.36 5.27 28.05
CA THR A 180 0.87 4.60 28.52
C THR A 180 1.82 5.52 29.27
N LYS A 181 1.69 6.84 29.07
CA LYS A 181 2.60 7.89 29.54
C LYS A 181 4.05 7.69 29.07
N LEU A 182 4.28 6.94 27.99
CA LEU A 182 5.59 6.87 27.33
C LEU A 182 5.85 8.17 26.57
N ASN A 183 7.11 8.57 26.40
CA ASN A 183 7.43 9.72 25.56
C ASN A 183 6.92 9.45 24.13
N PRO A 184 6.26 10.40 23.44
CA PRO A 184 5.80 10.18 22.07
C PRO A 184 6.92 9.73 21.12
N ILE A 185 8.17 10.15 21.35
CA ILE A 185 9.35 9.69 20.60
C ILE A 185 9.56 8.17 20.78
N ASP A 186 9.38 7.65 21.99
CA ASP A 186 9.52 6.21 22.25
C ASP A 186 8.37 5.41 21.60
N ILE A 187 7.19 6.01 21.50
CA ILE A 187 6.02 5.44 20.83
C ILE A 187 6.26 5.38 19.32
N THR A 188 6.70 6.49 18.71
CA THR A 188 6.93 6.57 17.27
C THR A 188 8.08 5.68 16.82
N THR A 189 9.18 5.63 17.58
CA THR A 189 10.37 4.86 17.20
C THR A 189 10.30 3.37 17.52
N ASN A 190 9.53 2.95 18.54
CA ASN A 190 9.52 1.54 18.96
C ASN A 190 8.18 0.84 18.72
N LEU A 191 7.05 1.51 18.92
CA LEU A 191 5.73 0.87 18.79
C LEU A 191 5.25 0.88 17.35
N LEU A 192 5.46 1.98 16.63
CA LEU A 192 4.96 2.06 15.27
C LEU A 192 5.70 1.10 14.32
N ASP A 193 7.01 0.90 14.48
CA ASP A 193 7.79 -0.11 13.74
C ASP A 193 7.17 -1.53 13.79
N ILE A 194 6.43 -1.86 14.85
CA ILE A 194 5.70 -3.12 14.99
C ILE A 194 4.62 -3.27 13.92
N PHE A 195 3.88 -2.21 13.58
CA PHE A 195 2.84 -2.27 12.56
C PHE A 195 3.41 -2.44 11.16
N ASP A 196 4.50 -1.75 10.83
CA ASP A 196 5.12 -1.86 9.51
C ASP A 196 5.67 -3.29 9.34
N ALA A 197 6.34 -3.82 10.37
CA ALA A 197 6.79 -5.22 10.38
C ALA A 197 5.63 -6.22 10.26
N LEU A 198 4.51 -6.00 10.98
CA LEU A 198 3.30 -6.83 10.88
C LEU A 198 2.73 -6.83 9.46
N LEU A 199 2.67 -5.67 8.81
CA LEU A 199 2.15 -5.51 7.47
C LEU A 199 3.06 -6.21 6.43
N PHE A 200 4.38 -6.00 6.50
CA PHE A 200 5.32 -6.62 5.56
C PHE A 200 5.46 -8.13 5.75
N ALA A 201 5.44 -8.61 6.98
CA ALA A 201 5.38 -10.03 7.25
C ALA A 201 4.09 -10.63 6.65
N SER A 202 2.95 -9.95 6.80
CA SER A 202 1.68 -10.39 6.21
C SER A 202 1.72 -10.40 4.68
N ILE A 203 2.30 -9.37 4.06
CA ILE A 203 2.52 -9.26 2.62
C ILE A 203 3.37 -10.42 2.12
N PHE A 204 4.50 -10.66 2.78
CA PHE A 204 5.43 -11.73 2.43
C PHE A 204 4.75 -13.11 2.44
N ILE A 205 4.05 -13.45 3.52
CA ILE A 205 3.36 -14.74 3.61
C ILE A 205 2.24 -14.85 2.58
N THR A 206 1.53 -13.76 2.31
CA THR A 206 0.48 -13.71 1.28
C THR A 206 1.05 -13.97 -0.12
N LEU A 207 2.19 -13.35 -0.45
CA LEU A 207 2.90 -13.58 -1.71
C LEU A 207 3.35 -15.04 -1.82
N LEU A 208 4.01 -15.56 -0.79
CA LEU A 208 4.53 -16.93 -0.76
C LEU A 208 3.41 -17.96 -0.92
N ASN A 209 2.28 -17.77 -0.24
CA ASN A 209 1.15 -18.70 -0.30
C ASN A 209 0.42 -18.67 -1.65
N ASN A 210 0.24 -17.49 -2.25
CA ASN A 210 -0.56 -17.35 -3.47
C ASN A 210 0.23 -17.58 -4.76
N PHE A 211 1.55 -17.32 -4.75
CA PHE A 211 2.36 -17.32 -5.97
C PHE A 211 3.47 -18.37 -6.02
N SER A 212 3.80 -19.05 -4.91
CA SER A 212 4.73 -20.18 -4.99
C SER A 212 4.09 -21.37 -5.72
N LYS A 213 4.76 -21.88 -6.75
CA LYS A 213 4.27 -23.07 -7.47
C LYS A 213 4.36 -24.29 -6.56
N LYS A 214 3.36 -25.18 -6.62
CA LYS A 214 3.32 -26.43 -5.83
C LYS A 214 4.60 -27.28 -5.99
N ASN A 215 5.25 -27.22 -7.16
CA ASN A 215 6.43 -28.04 -7.50
C ASN A 215 7.76 -27.24 -7.52
N SER A 216 7.78 -25.98 -7.07
CA SER A 216 9.00 -25.16 -7.01
C SER A 216 9.62 -25.18 -5.62
N ASN A 217 10.92 -24.90 -5.52
CA ASN A 217 11.57 -24.78 -4.21
C ASN A 217 11.09 -23.51 -3.48
N LYS A 218 10.08 -23.68 -2.62
CA LYS A 218 9.48 -22.59 -1.82
C LYS A 218 10.50 -21.88 -0.93
N ILE A 219 11.56 -22.57 -0.49
CA ILE A 219 12.59 -21.99 0.37
C ILE A 219 13.42 -20.97 -0.41
N ILE A 220 13.92 -21.32 -1.61
CA ILE A 220 14.73 -20.40 -2.44
C ILE A 220 13.90 -19.21 -2.91
N ILE A 221 12.65 -19.47 -3.32
CA ILE A 221 11.74 -18.39 -3.76
C ILE A 221 11.41 -17.48 -2.58
N GLY A 222 11.13 -18.07 -1.41
CA GLY A 222 10.89 -17.33 -0.17
C GLY A 222 12.10 -16.50 0.25
N SER A 223 13.31 -17.04 0.21
CA SER A 223 14.52 -16.30 0.58
C SER A 223 14.80 -15.15 -0.39
N LEU A 224 14.68 -15.36 -1.69
CA LEU A 224 14.87 -14.29 -2.68
C LEU A 224 13.79 -13.20 -2.56
N SER A 225 12.52 -13.57 -2.33
CA SER A 225 11.44 -12.61 -2.09
C SER A 225 11.63 -11.83 -0.79
N LEU A 226 12.14 -12.48 0.26
CA LEU A 226 12.44 -11.85 1.53
C LEU A 226 13.60 -10.86 1.40
N VAL A 227 14.70 -11.26 0.75
CA VAL A 227 15.85 -10.39 0.50
C VAL A 227 15.43 -9.16 -0.30
N THR A 228 14.61 -9.33 -1.33
CA THR A 228 14.10 -8.20 -2.13
C THR A 228 13.17 -7.29 -1.32
N LEU A 229 12.33 -7.82 -0.41
CA LEU A 229 11.54 -6.97 0.50
C LEU A 229 12.42 -6.22 1.50
N LEU A 230 13.38 -6.87 2.14
CA LEU A 230 14.29 -6.23 3.09
C LEU A 230 15.13 -5.15 2.40
N ALA A 231 15.65 -5.42 1.21
CA ALA A 231 16.37 -4.45 0.40
C ALA A 231 15.48 -3.26 -0.01
N SER A 232 14.22 -3.50 -0.37
CA SER A 232 13.28 -2.43 -0.68
C SER A 232 13.05 -1.51 0.51
N LYS A 233 12.95 -2.05 1.73
CA LYS A 233 12.79 -1.28 2.95
C LYS A 233 14.03 -0.47 3.30
N LEU A 234 15.21 -1.09 3.23
CA LEU A 234 16.48 -0.38 3.44
C LEU A 234 16.65 0.78 2.46
N LEU A 235 16.27 0.59 1.20
CA LEU A 235 16.33 1.63 0.19
C LEU A 235 15.39 2.80 0.54
N ILE A 236 14.15 2.54 0.98
CA ILE A 236 13.22 3.59 1.42
C ILE A 236 13.76 4.35 2.65
N TYR A 237 14.35 3.65 3.62
CA TYR A 237 14.95 4.28 4.79
C TYR A 237 16.22 5.07 4.46
N TYR A 238 17.02 4.60 3.50
CA TYR A 238 18.18 5.34 3.01
C TYR A 238 17.77 6.71 2.44
N PHE A 239 16.59 6.80 1.83
CA PHE A 239 16.01 8.06 1.36
C PHE A 239 15.41 8.94 2.47
N GLY A 240 15.58 8.58 3.75
CA GLY A 240 15.11 9.37 4.90
C GLY A 240 13.61 9.24 5.19
N TYR A 241 12.91 8.31 4.52
CA TYR A 241 11.51 8.02 4.81
C TYR A 241 11.40 6.99 5.91
N ASP A 242 11.13 7.44 7.13
CA ASP A 242 10.87 6.58 8.28
C ASP A 242 9.64 5.68 8.06
N ALA A 243 9.47 4.67 8.94
CA ALA A 243 8.43 3.65 8.79
C ALA A 243 7.01 4.26 8.73
N TRP A 244 6.86 5.50 9.20
CA TRP A 244 5.59 6.21 9.34
C TRP A 244 5.53 7.51 8.53
N HIS A 245 6.52 7.75 7.67
CA HIS A 245 6.47 8.84 6.71
C HIS A 245 5.34 8.56 5.69
N PRO A 246 4.52 9.56 5.28
CA PRO A 246 3.41 9.35 4.34
C PRO A 246 3.80 8.61 3.04
N GLU A 247 5.02 8.85 2.55
CA GLU A 247 5.66 8.24 1.39
C GLU A 247 5.99 6.75 1.62
N ASN A 248 6.36 6.34 2.83
CA ASN A 248 6.51 4.91 3.16
C ASN A 248 5.12 4.23 3.28
N MET A 249 4.10 4.93 3.79
CA MET A 249 2.72 4.40 3.79
C MET A 249 2.14 4.27 2.38
N LEU A 250 2.45 5.23 1.50
CA LEU A 250 2.18 5.14 0.07
C LEU A 250 2.86 3.91 -0.52
N THR A 251 4.12 3.70 -0.17
CA THR A 251 4.89 2.53 -0.63
C THR A 251 4.18 1.24 -0.25
N ASN A 252 3.77 1.13 1.01
CA ASN A 252 3.05 -0.01 1.56
C ASN A 252 1.73 -0.25 0.83
N LEU A 253 0.99 0.83 0.53
CA LEU A 253 -0.24 0.78 -0.26
C LEU A 253 0.00 0.20 -1.64
N PHE A 254 1.04 0.66 -2.36
CA PHE A 254 1.38 0.16 -3.70
C PHE A 254 1.73 -1.33 -3.67
N PHE A 255 2.53 -1.77 -2.70
CA PHE A 255 2.83 -3.19 -2.49
C PHE A 255 1.54 -4.00 -2.33
N VAL A 256 0.67 -3.58 -1.42
CA VAL A 256 -0.58 -4.29 -1.10
C VAL A 256 -1.52 -4.32 -2.29
N LEU A 257 -1.66 -3.18 -2.97
CA LEU A 257 -2.54 -3.03 -4.10
C LEU A 257 -2.12 -3.92 -5.28
N PHE A 258 -0.84 -3.90 -5.65
CA PHE A 258 -0.33 -4.73 -6.73
C PHE A 258 -0.54 -6.22 -6.43
N ILE A 259 -0.40 -6.63 -5.18
CA ILE A 259 -0.69 -8.01 -4.73
C ILE A 259 -2.17 -8.33 -4.88
N LEU A 260 -3.05 -7.49 -4.35
CA LEU A 260 -4.50 -7.71 -4.38
C LEU A 260 -5.03 -7.74 -5.81
N ILE A 261 -4.53 -6.89 -6.70
CA ILE A 261 -4.89 -6.89 -8.12
C ILE A 261 -4.38 -8.15 -8.80
N SER A 262 -3.17 -8.60 -8.46
CA SER A 262 -2.62 -9.85 -9.03
C SER A 262 -3.40 -11.09 -8.56
N ILE A 263 -3.91 -11.09 -7.32
CA ILE A 263 -4.85 -12.12 -6.83
C ILE A 263 -6.17 -12.01 -7.59
N TYR A 264 -6.69 -10.79 -7.77
CA TYR A 264 -7.95 -10.52 -8.44
C TYR A 264 -7.96 -10.90 -9.94
N THR A 265 -6.84 -10.69 -10.65
CA THR A 265 -6.70 -11.06 -12.07
C THR A 265 -6.45 -12.56 -12.27
N ASN A 266 -6.09 -13.28 -11.21
CA ASN A 266 -5.94 -14.72 -11.23
C ASN A 266 -7.32 -15.42 -11.12
N ARG A 267 -7.68 -16.24 -12.11
CA ARG A 267 -8.98 -16.91 -12.17
C ARG A 267 -9.22 -17.88 -11.00
N GLU A 268 -8.16 -18.47 -10.45
CA GLU A 268 -8.25 -19.42 -9.34
C GLU A 268 -8.69 -18.72 -8.05
N TYR A 269 -8.18 -17.51 -7.81
CA TYR A 269 -8.35 -16.76 -6.56
C TYR A 269 -9.33 -15.60 -6.65
N ARG A 270 -9.87 -15.29 -7.83
CA ARG A 270 -10.82 -14.17 -8.03
C ARG A 270 -12.03 -14.30 -7.11
N SER A 271 -12.27 -13.25 -6.32
CA SER A 271 -13.51 -13.02 -5.60
C SER A 271 -14.30 -11.89 -6.26
N ARG A 272 -15.64 -12.03 -6.34
CA ARG A 272 -16.57 -11.02 -6.88
C ARG A 272 -16.53 -9.70 -6.10
N ASN A 273 -16.18 -9.75 -4.82
CA ASN A 273 -16.21 -8.59 -3.93
C ASN A 273 -14.82 -8.05 -3.61
N MET A 274 -13.75 -8.65 -4.15
CA MET A 274 -12.39 -8.11 -4.06
C MET A 274 -12.28 -6.65 -4.52
N PRO A 275 -13.03 -6.20 -5.56
CA PRO A 275 -12.98 -4.80 -5.97
C PRO A 275 -13.44 -3.79 -4.92
N TRP A 276 -14.39 -4.17 -4.05
CA TRP A 276 -14.79 -3.31 -2.93
C TRP A 276 -13.66 -3.08 -1.95
N ILE A 277 -12.87 -4.14 -1.69
CA ILE A 277 -11.76 -4.11 -0.75
C ILE A 277 -10.65 -3.21 -1.27
N ILE A 278 -10.33 -3.35 -2.56
CA ILE A 278 -9.37 -2.48 -3.24
C ILE A 278 -9.87 -1.02 -3.18
N GLY A 279 -11.17 -0.78 -3.36
CA GLY A 279 -11.80 0.53 -3.18
C GLY A 279 -11.69 1.10 -1.75
N PHE A 280 -11.88 0.28 -0.71
CA PHE A 280 -11.69 0.72 0.68
C PHE A 280 -10.22 1.01 1.00
N ILE A 281 -9.28 0.25 0.44
CA ILE A 281 -7.85 0.50 0.59
C ILE A 281 -7.48 1.83 -0.06
N PHE A 282 -8.03 2.16 -1.24
CA PHE A 282 -7.88 3.48 -1.84
C PHE A 282 -8.39 4.60 -0.95
N ALA A 283 -9.61 4.46 -0.43
CA ALA A 283 -10.19 5.45 0.47
C ALA A 283 -9.34 5.66 1.73
N SER A 284 -8.81 4.58 2.30
CA SER A 284 -7.90 4.63 3.47
C SER A 284 -6.69 5.52 3.23
N TYR A 285 -6.14 5.52 2.01
CA TYR A 285 -4.97 6.32 1.71
C TYR A 285 -5.28 7.79 1.46
N ILE A 286 -6.45 8.12 0.86
CA ILE A 286 -6.91 9.52 0.74
C ILE A 286 -6.93 10.17 2.12
N THR A 287 -7.37 9.40 3.12
CA THR A 287 -7.45 9.88 4.48
C THR A 287 -6.12 9.95 5.23
N PHE A 288 -5.07 9.30 4.72
CA PHE A 288 -3.73 9.30 5.33
C PHE A 288 -2.81 10.39 4.81
N ASP A 289 -2.90 10.67 3.51
CA ASP A 289 -2.04 11.64 2.85
C ASP A 289 -2.79 12.33 1.72
N TRP A 290 -3.49 13.40 2.08
CA TRP A 290 -4.36 14.12 1.18
C TRP A 290 -3.60 14.85 0.07
N ASP A 291 -2.35 15.26 0.34
CA ASP A 291 -1.48 15.93 -0.64
C ASP A 291 -1.02 14.97 -1.73
N ALA A 292 -0.83 13.69 -1.39
CA ALA A 292 -0.51 12.61 -2.33
C ALA A 292 -1.75 11.91 -2.91
N SER A 293 -2.97 12.33 -2.56
CA SER A 293 -4.20 11.62 -2.92
C SER A 293 -4.41 11.47 -4.44
N TYR A 294 -3.90 12.36 -5.28
CA TYR A 294 -4.00 12.26 -6.74
C TYR A 294 -3.36 10.96 -7.30
N ILE A 295 -2.41 10.37 -6.58
CA ILE A 295 -1.77 9.08 -6.93
C ILE A 295 -2.78 7.94 -6.90
N ILE A 296 -3.80 8.03 -6.06
CA ILE A 296 -4.90 7.05 -6.06
C ILE A 296 -5.68 7.13 -7.36
N LEU A 297 -5.86 8.32 -7.96
CA LEU A 297 -6.55 8.43 -9.26
C LEU A 297 -5.79 7.66 -10.33
N PHE A 298 -4.45 7.76 -10.31
CA PHE A 298 -3.58 7.01 -11.22
C PHE A 298 -3.72 5.52 -10.99
N THR A 299 -3.81 5.13 -9.73
CA THR A 299 -3.96 3.74 -9.35
C THR A 299 -5.32 3.19 -9.75
N ILE A 300 -6.42 3.92 -9.51
CA ILE A 300 -7.77 3.59 -9.98
C ILE A 300 -7.75 3.42 -11.50
N TYR A 301 -7.14 4.35 -12.24
CA TYR A 301 -7.00 4.26 -13.70
C TYR A 301 -6.31 2.95 -14.12
N VAL A 302 -5.17 2.62 -13.51
CA VAL A 302 -4.40 1.40 -13.83
C VAL A 302 -5.19 0.13 -13.48
N THR A 303 -5.86 0.08 -12.32
CA THR A 303 -6.69 -1.08 -11.93
C THR A 303 -7.85 -1.32 -12.87
N THR A 304 -8.43 -0.23 -13.39
CA THR A 304 -9.51 -0.27 -14.38
C THR A 304 -9.00 -0.88 -15.68
N TRP A 305 -7.85 -0.41 -16.17
CA TRP A 305 -7.25 -0.95 -17.39
C TRP A 305 -6.82 -2.40 -17.28
N ILE A 306 -6.22 -2.78 -16.16
CA ILE A 306 -5.92 -4.19 -15.90
C ILE A 306 -7.18 -5.06 -15.92
N SER A 307 -8.28 -4.56 -15.36
CA SER A 307 -9.56 -5.25 -15.38
C SER A 307 -10.11 -5.40 -16.81
N ILE A 308 -10.06 -4.33 -17.62
CA ILE A 308 -10.47 -4.34 -19.03
C ILE A 308 -9.60 -5.31 -19.83
N LEU A 309 -8.29 -5.29 -19.64
CA LEU A 309 -7.35 -6.18 -20.33
C LEU A 309 -7.57 -7.65 -20.00
N ARG A 310 -8.06 -7.95 -18.80
CA ARG A 310 -8.23 -9.31 -18.31
C ARG A 310 -9.62 -9.88 -18.55
N PHE A 311 -10.65 -9.05 -18.48
CA PHE A 311 -12.05 -9.47 -18.47
C PHE A 311 -12.85 -8.82 -19.60
N ARG A 312 -13.47 -9.66 -20.43
CA ARG A 312 -14.36 -9.22 -21.52
C ARG A 312 -15.69 -8.65 -21.02
N THR A 313 -16.10 -8.97 -19.79
CA THR A 313 -17.37 -8.54 -19.19
C THR A 313 -17.21 -8.28 -17.70
N ASN A 314 -18.16 -7.52 -17.13
CA ASN A 314 -18.29 -7.09 -15.74
C ASN A 314 -17.21 -6.11 -15.24
N PHE A 315 -16.32 -5.63 -16.10
CA PHE A 315 -15.29 -4.68 -15.67
C PHE A 315 -15.86 -3.30 -15.33
N LEU A 316 -17.00 -2.87 -15.93
CA LEU A 316 -17.65 -1.61 -15.55
C LEU A 316 -18.25 -1.70 -14.15
N LYS A 317 -18.78 -2.87 -13.78
CA LYS A 317 -19.21 -3.14 -12.41
C LYS A 317 -18.05 -3.09 -11.43
N ASP A 318 -16.90 -3.65 -11.82
CA ASP A 318 -15.72 -3.66 -10.97
C ASP A 318 -15.09 -2.25 -10.87
N PHE A 319 -15.14 -1.44 -11.94
CA PHE A 319 -14.78 -0.01 -11.94
C PHE A 319 -15.56 0.76 -10.88
N VAL A 320 -16.90 0.68 -10.88
CA VAL A 320 -17.74 1.36 -9.88
C VAL A 320 -17.31 1.01 -8.45
N LYS A 321 -16.96 -0.25 -8.18
CA LYS A 321 -16.52 -0.69 -6.84
C LYS A 321 -15.15 -0.16 -6.45
N PHE A 322 -14.22 -0.06 -7.41
CA PHE A 322 -12.89 0.50 -7.17
C PHE A 322 -12.95 1.99 -6.82
N SER A 323 -13.81 2.75 -7.49
CA SER A 323 -13.78 4.21 -7.42
C SER A 323 -14.85 4.85 -6.55
N ALA A 324 -16.01 4.22 -6.30
CA ALA A 324 -17.12 4.88 -5.61
C ALA A 324 -16.74 5.46 -4.23
N VAL A 325 -16.09 4.65 -3.39
CA VAL A 325 -15.69 5.06 -2.05
C VAL A 325 -14.63 6.18 -2.12
N SER A 326 -13.63 6.02 -2.98
CA SER A 326 -12.57 7.00 -3.19
C SER A 326 -13.10 8.34 -3.70
N SER A 327 -14.08 8.34 -4.62
CA SER A 327 -14.68 9.56 -5.14
C SER A 327 -15.42 10.36 -4.07
N ILE A 328 -16.10 9.69 -3.12
CA ILE A 328 -16.72 10.36 -1.97
C ILE A 328 -15.64 11.06 -1.14
N CYS A 329 -14.53 10.38 -0.84
CA CYS A 329 -13.41 10.97 -0.10
C CYS A 329 -12.82 12.18 -0.84
N PHE A 330 -12.65 12.10 -2.16
CA PHE A 330 -12.16 13.23 -2.96
C PHE A 330 -13.12 14.42 -2.97
N ILE A 331 -14.44 14.20 -2.98
CA ILE A 331 -15.42 15.29 -2.89
C ILE A 331 -15.30 15.99 -1.53
N VAL A 332 -15.28 15.22 -0.45
CA VAL A 332 -15.12 15.72 0.93
C VAL A 332 -13.82 16.51 1.06
N TYR A 333 -12.72 15.99 0.51
CA TYR A 333 -11.43 16.68 0.51
C TYR A 333 -11.50 18.06 -0.14
N ASN A 334 -11.99 18.09 -1.38
CA ASN A 334 -11.98 19.30 -2.18
C ASN A 334 -13.01 20.32 -1.67
N ALA A 335 -14.09 19.85 -1.03
CA ALA A 335 -15.03 20.71 -0.30
C ALA A 335 -14.34 21.44 0.85
N ARG A 336 -13.47 20.75 1.59
CA ARG A 336 -12.69 21.36 2.67
C ARG A 336 -11.64 22.34 2.16
N LEU A 337 -10.90 21.97 1.11
CA LEU A 337 -9.93 22.86 0.45
C LEU A 337 -10.58 24.03 -0.30
N LYS A 338 -11.91 24.05 -0.41
CA LYS A 338 -12.67 25.02 -1.22
C LYS A 338 -12.27 25.00 -2.70
N ASN A 339 -11.75 23.87 -3.19
CA ASN A 339 -11.41 23.69 -4.60
C ASN A 339 -12.64 23.25 -5.40
N LEU A 340 -13.47 24.24 -5.76
CA LEU A 340 -14.75 24.02 -6.44
C LEU A 340 -14.63 23.20 -7.73
N LEU A 341 -13.58 23.42 -8.52
CA LEU A 341 -13.39 22.73 -9.80
C LEU A 341 -13.26 21.22 -9.59
N LEU A 342 -12.41 20.79 -8.65
CA LEU A 342 -12.22 19.37 -8.36
C LEU A 342 -13.47 18.74 -7.73
N ILE A 343 -14.23 19.48 -6.91
CA ILE A 343 -15.53 19.00 -6.40
C ILE A 343 -16.45 18.63 -7.55
N PHE A 344 -16.63 19.51 -8.54
CA PHE A 344 -17.51 19.26 -9.67
C PHE A 344 -17.04 18.07 -10.53
N ILE A 345 -15.73 17.92 -10.75
CA ILE A 345 -15.16 16.78 -11.48
C ILE A 345 -15.49 15.46 -10.76
N PHE A 346 -15.23 15.37 -9.45
CA PHE A 346 -15.50 14.14 -8.70
C PHE A 346 -16.98 13.88 -8.49
N LEU A 347 -17.80 14.92 -8.36
CA LEU A 347 -19.25 14.78 -8.33
C LEU A 347 -19.79 14.24 -9.67
N ALA A 348 -19.30 14.75 -10.80
CA ALA A 348 -19.66 14.25 -12.12
C ALA A 348 -19.22 12.78 -12.30
N LEU A 349 -18.03 12.42 -11.81
CA LEU A 349 -17.55 11.04 -11.83
C LEU A 349 -18.40 10.12 -10.92
N LEU A 350 -18.81 10.59 -9.75
CA LEU A 350 -19.74 9.88 -8.86
C LEU A 350 -21.12 9.68 -9.51
N LEU A 351 -21.67 10.72 -10.13
CA LEU A 351 -22.93 10.64 -10.87
C LEU A 351 -22.84 9.66 -12.04
N LEU A 352 -21.72 9.68 -12.79
CA LEU A 352 -21.47 8.70 -13.86
C LEU A 352 -21.44 7.27 -13.31
N MET A 353 -20.81 7.03 -12.16
CA MET A 353 -20.81 5.72 -11.52
C MET A 353 -22.20 5.28 -11.07
N LEU A 354 -23.00 6.18 -10.50
CA LEU A 354 -24.38 5.90 -10.12
C LEU A 354 -25.24 5.58 -11.36
N PHE A 355 -25.03 6.32 -12.46
CA PHE A 355 -25.69 6.05 -13.73
C PHE A 355 -25.31 4.67 -14.30
N ILE A 356 -24.02 4.32 -14.29
CA ILE A 356 -23.54 2.98 -14.70
C ILE A 356 -24.15 1.90 -13.78
N ALA A 357 -24.20 2.12 -12.47
CA ALA A 357 -24.82 1.19 -11.53
C ALA A 357 -26.32 1.01 -11.78
N PHE A 358 -27.03 2.08 -12.08
CA PHE A 358 -28.44 2.05 -12.46
C PHE A 358 -28.67 1.27 -13.76
N LEU A 359 -27.85 1.52 -14.79
CA LEU A 359 -27.91 0.79 -16.05
C LEU A 359 -27.55 -0.70 -15.88
N LEU A 360 -26.59 -1.03 -14.99
CA LEU A 360 -26.24 -2.42 -14.64
C LEU A 360 -27.44 -3.17 -14.03
N TYR A 361 -28.28 -2.46 -13.28
CA TYR A 361 -29.50 -3.02 -12.68
C TYR A 361 -30.63 -3.17 -13.70
N ARG A 362 -30.88 -2.14 -14.52
CA ARG A 362 -32.07 -2.07 -15.40
C ARG A 362 -31.86 -2.72 -16.77
N ASN A 363 -30.69 -2.54 -17.40
CA ASN A 363 -30.41 -2.90 -18.79
C ASN A 363 -29.01 -3.51 -18.94
N TYR A 364 -28.75 -4.63 -18.26
CA TYR A 364 -27.44 -5.30 -18.29
C TYR A 364 -26.97 -5.67 -19.71
N THR A 365 -27.89 -5.95 -20.64
CA THR A 365 -27.58 -6.28 -22.05
C THR A 365 -26.83 -5.15 -22.76
N ARG A 366 -27.30 -3.91 -22.65
CA ARG A 366 -26.65 -2.73 -23.25
C ARG A 366 -25.27 -2.48 -22.66
N ILE A 367 -25.11 -2.67 -21.35
CA ILE A 367 -23.79 -2.54 -20.73
C ILE A 367 -22.84 -3.61 -21.26
N ARG A 368 -23.31 -4.85 -21.41
CA ARG A 368 -22.49 -5.93 -21.94
C ARG A 368 -22.01 -5.64 -23.36
N GLU A 369 -22.82 -4.98 -24.20
CA GLU A 369 -22.43 -4.52 -25.54
C GLU A 369 -21.34 -3.44 -25.48
N ILE A 370 -21.51 -2.44 -24.61
CA ILE A 370 -20.49 -1.40 -24.36
C ILE A 370 -19.18 -2.03 -23.87
N GLU A 371 -19.26 -2.94 -22.90
CA GLU A 371 -18.10 -3.65 -22.38
C GLU A 371 -17.38 -4.42 -23.49
N PHE A 372 -18.14 -5.04 -24.39
CA PHE A 372 -17.58 -5.78 -25.50
C PHE A 372 -16.88 -4.87 -26.51
N ALA A 373 -17.50 -3.75 -26.89
CA ALA A 373 -16.90 -2.78 -27.81
C ALA A 373 -15.59 -2.17 -27.26
N ILE A 374 -15.56 -1.83 -25.96
CA ILE A 374 -14.36 -1.34 -25.28
C ILE A 374 -13.29 -2.44 -25.24
N TYR A 375 -13.69 -3.68 -24.92
CA TYR A 375 -12.75 -4.80 -24.85
C TYR A 375 -12.08 -5.09 -26.20
N GLU A 376 -12.82 -5.07 -27.31
CA GLU A 376 -12.26 -5.30 -28.65
C GLU A 376 -11.22 -4.26 -29.04
N ARG A 377 -11.45 -2.99 -28.70
CA ARG A 377 -10.56 -1.87 -29.04
C ARG A 377 -9.66 -1.44 -27.88
N ARG A 378 -9.53 -2.28 -26.84
CA ARG A 378 -8.83 -1.95 -25.58
C ARG A 378 -7.41 -1.41 -25.77
N ARG A 379 -6.66 -1.89 -26.76
CA ARG A 379 -5.29 -1.43 -27.04
C ARG A 379 -5.24 0.06 -27.39
N GLY A 380 -6.16 0.52 -28.24
CA GLY A 380 -6.24 1.94 -28.59
C GLY A 380 -6.74 2.78 -27.43
N PHE A 381 -7.76 2.29 -26.72
CA PHE A 381 -8.33 3.05 -25.61
C PHE A 381 -7.36 3.26 -24.42
N ILE A 382 -6.40 2.35 -24.18
CA ILE A 382 -5.34 2.55 -23.17
C ILE A 382 -4.57 3.85 -23.42
N PHE A 383 -4.34 4.23 -24.68
CA PHE A 383 -3.55 5.40 -25.03
C PHE A 383 -4.35 6.71 -25.05
N VAL A 384 -5.68 6.67 -24.93
CA VAL A 384 -6.52 7.88 -25.02
C VAL A 384 -6.16 8.90 -23.94
N ILE A 385 -6.11 8.49 -22.67
CA ILE A 385 -5.77 9.41 -21.57
C ILE A 385 -4.33 9.91 -21.65
N PRO A 386 -3.30 9.04 -21.83
CA PRO A 386 -1.92 9.49 -22.03
C PRO A 386 -1.79 10.52 -23.16
N THR A 387 -2.45 10.30 -24.29
CA THR A 387 -2.41 11.21 -25.44
C THR A 387 -3.08 12.54 -25.13
N ILE A 388 -4.23 12.54 -24.45
CA ILE A 388 -4.89 13.77 -24.03
C ILE A 388 -3.99 14.58 -23.09
N PHE A 389 -3.36 13.92 -22.11
CA PHE A 389 -2.46 14.59 -21.16
C PHE A 389 -1.20 15.13 -21.83
N THR A 390 -0.61 14.43 -22.79
CA THR A 390 0.53 14.95 -23.55
C THR A 390 0.13 16.13 -24.42
N ILE A 391 -1.01 16.07 -25.12
CA ILE A 391 -1.51 17.19 -25.93
C ILE A 391 -1.74 18.43 -25.06
N ILE A 392 -2.45 18.29 -23.93
CA ILE A 392 -2.69 19.42 -23.01
C ILE A 392 -1.36 19.96 -22.48
N SER A 393 -0.43 19.08 -22.11
CA SER A 393 0.91 19.50 -21.65
C SER A 393 1.64 20.32 -22.72
N VAL A 394 1.59 19.90 -23.98
CA VAL A 394 2.21 20.64 -25.11
C VAL A 394 1.51 21.98 -25.33
N VAL A 395 0.18 22.04 -25.24
CA VAL A 395 -0.58 23.29 -25.40
C VAL A 395 -0.23 24.30 -24.31
N ILE A 396 -0.14 23.87 -23.04
CA ILE A 396 0.26 24.75 -21.91
C ILE A 396 1.63 25.37 -22.18
N VAL A 397 2.53 24.61 -22.79
CA VAL A 397 3.91 25.03 -23.07
C VAL A 397 3.97 26.05 -24.20
N LEU A 398 3.24 25.78 -25.28
CA LEU A 398 3.13 26.71 -26.38
C LEU A 398 2.44 28.01 -25.95
N ALA A 399 1.43 27.93 -25.08
CA ALA A 399 0.68 29.08 -24.59
C ALA A 399 1.45 29.96 -23.60
N THR A 400 2.34 29.38 -22.78
CA THR A 400 3.11 30.13 -21.77
C THR A 400 4.36 30.81 -22.33
N ASN A 401 4.74 30.52 -23.58
CA ASN A 401 5.89 31.09 -24.30
C ASN A 401 7.24 31.06 -23.56
N GLN A 402 7.31 30.33 -22.44
CA GLN A 402 8.53 30.03 -21.72
C GLN A 402 9.14 28.78 -22.37
N ILE A 403 9.93 28.98 -23.42
CA ILE A 403 10.74 27.91 -24.05
C ILE A 403 11.92 27.56 -23.13
N ASN A 404 12.47 28.57 -22.44
CA ASN A 404 13.41 28.39 -21.34
C ASN A 404 12.63 28.12 -20.06
N LEU A 405 12.47 26.84 -19.79
CA LEU A 405 11.92 26.36 -18.54
C LEU A 405 13.07 25.96 -17.64
N ASP A 406 13.33 26.77 -16.61
CA ASP A 406 13.84 26.30 -15.31
C ASP A 406 12.91 25.24 -14.67
N PHE A 407 11.85 24.82 -15.38
CA PHE A 407 10.96 23.71 -15.08
C PHE A 407 11.28 22.43 -15.87
N TRP A 408 12.18 22.50 -16.86
CA TRP A 408 12.76 21.35 -17.56
C TRP A 408 14.22 21.11 -17.25
N THR A 409 14.84 21.99 -16.45
CA THR A 409 16.07 21.57 -15.80
C THR A 409 15.70 20.39 -14.91
N LEU A 410 16.19 19.21 -15.32
CA LEU A 410 16.04 17.98 -14.56
C LEU A 410 16.48 18.20 -13.12
N GLU A 411 17.40 19.13 -12.91
CA GLU A 411 17.59 19.93 -11.72
C GLU A 411 16.43 20.00 -10.72
N LYS A 412 15.18 20.35 -11.10
CA LYS A 412 14.00 20.39 -10.20
C LYS A 412 13.26 19.06 -10.10
N ILE A 413 13.26 18.26 -11.17
CA ILE A 413 12.56 16.97 -11.28
C ILE A 413 13.29 15.88 -10.50
N ALA A 414 14.61 15.87 -10.64
CA ALA A 414 15.56 15.04 -9.97
C ALA A 414 16.22 15.77 -8.79
N GLN A 415 15.96 17.06 -8.51
CA GLN A 415 16.42 17.76 -7.29
C GLN A 415 16.22 16.93 -6.03
N PRO A 416 15.03 16.33 -5.82
CA PRO A 416 14.79 15.54 -4.62
C PRO A 416 15.74 14.34 -4.57
N LEU A 417 15.92 13.65 -5.68
CA LEU A 417 16.90 12.57 -5.84
C LEU A 417 18.35 13.05 -5.73
N PHE A 418 18.68 14.25 -6.20
CA PHE A 418 20.03 14.85 -6.17
C PHE A 418 20.45 15.28 -4.78
N VAL A 419 19.52 15.92 -4.07
CA VAL A 419 19.69 16.35 -2.69
C VAL A 419 19.73 15.13 -1.78
N GLN A 420 18.90 14.11 -2.03
CA GLN A 420 18.85 12.88 -1.23
C GLN A 420 20.00 11.89 -1.51
N LEU A 421 20.53 11.82 -2.73
CA LEU A 421 21.65 10.95 -3.09
C LEU A 421 23.02 11.65 -2.99
N GLU A 422 23.06 12.92 -2.54
CA GLU A 422 24.26 13.77 -2.51
C GLU A 422 24.99 13.87 -3.87
N LEU A 423 24.27 13.63 -4.96
CA LEU A 423 24.81 13.60 -6.33
C LEU A 423 25.00 15.00 -6.94
N GLY A 424 24.78 16.06 -6.16
CA GLY A 424 24.84 17.45 -6.61
C GLY A 424 26.18 17.86 -7.26
N ARG A 425 27.27 17.12 -6.98
CA ARG A 425 28.59 17.34 -7.60
C ARG A 425 28.71 16.87 -9.06
N TRP A 426 27.77 16.05 -9.57
CA TRP A 426 27.82 15.45 -10.92
C TRP A 426 26.59 15.79 -11.79
N ARG A 427 25.96 16.91 -11.49
CA ARG A 427 24.62 17.33 -11.92
C ARG A 427 24.30 17.12 -13.41
N GLU A 428 25.14 17.62 -14.31
CA GLU A 428 24.90 17.57 -15.76
C GLU A 428 24.94 16.13 -16.31
N ILE A 429 25.85 15.31 -15.78
CA ILE A 429 26.01 13.91 -16.20
C ILE A 429 24.81 13.09 -15.71
N THR A 430 24.41 13.31 -14.46
CA THR A 430 23.28 12.60 -13.86
C THR A 430 21.94 12.96 -14.48
N ASP A 431 21.76 14.21 -14.91
CA ASP A 431 20.55 14.64 -15.63
C ASP A 431 20.40 13.86 -16.94
N THR A 432 21.47 13.81 -17.73
CA THR A 432 21.52 13.08 -19.00
C THR A 432 21.24 11.59 -18.82
N VAL A 433 21.80 10.99 -17.76
CA VAL A 433 21.58 9.58 -17.41
C VAL A 433 20.12 9.33 -17.01
N PHE A 434 19.52 10.18 -16.18
CA PHE A 434 18.15 9.98 -15.70
C PHE A 434 17.11 10.19 -16.81
N ILE A 435 17.32 11.13 -17.73
CA ILE A 435 16.51 11.30 -18.95
C ILE A 435 16.57 10.03 -19.79
N SER A 436 17.79 9.55 -20.06
CA SER A 436 18.03 8.37 -20.88
C SER A 436 17.38 7.12 -20.29
N ILE A 437 17.48 6.93 -18.96
CA ILE A 437 16.79 5.86 -18.22
C ILE A 437 15.26 6.01 -18.33
N SER A 438 14.73 7.23 -18.16
CA SER A 438 13.28 7.48 -18.22
C SER A 438 12.69 7.18 -19.60
N PHE A 439 13.35 7.62 -20.68
CA PHE A 439 12.94 7.31 -22.04
C PHE A 439 13.12 5.82 -22.38
N PHE A 440 14.14 5.17 -21.83
CA PHE A 440 14.32 3.72 -21.96
C PHE A 440 13.16 2.95 -21.31
N PHE A 441 12.78 3.30 -20.07
CA PHE A 441 11.62 2.72 -19.40
C PHE A 441 10.32 3.00 -20.14
N LEU A 442 10.12 4.21 -20.67
CA LEU A 442 8.96 4.56 -21.49
C LEU A 442 8.89 3.71 -22.76
N GLY A 443 10.01 3.55 -23.47
CA GLY A 443 10.11 2.70 -24.65
C GLY A 443 9.78 1.24 -24.33
N PHE A 444 10.34 0.70 -23.25
CA PHE A 444 10.04 -0.66 -22.79
C PHE A 444 8.56 -0.82 -22.42
N ALA A 445 7.96 0.17 -21.74
CA ALA A 445 6.55 0.16 -21.38
C ALA A 445 5.63 0.19 -22.61
N LEU A 446 5.96 0.98 -23.64
CA LEU A 446 5.22 1.03 -24.90
C LEU A 446 5.30 -0.32 -25.63
N ILE A 447 6.51 -0.87 -25.79
CA ILE A 447 6.73 -2.19 -26.38
C ILE A 447 5.93 -3.26 -25.61
N TRP A 448 5.98 -3.22 -24.28
CA TRP A 448 5.25 -4.15 -23.45
C TRP A 448 3.73 -4.08 -23.71
N ILE A 449 3.12 -2.90 -23.69
CA ILE A 449 1.67 -2.75 -23.91
C ILE A 449 1.26 -3.24 -25.31
N LEU A 450 2.09 -3.03 -26.33
CA LEU A 450 1.82 -3.47 -27.70
C LEU A 450 1.91 -5.00 -27.86
N PHE A 451 2.85 -5.65 -27.17
CA PHE A 451 3.15 -7.08 -27.37
C PHE A 451 2.71 -8.01 -26.23
N MET A 452 2.23 -7.50 -25.10
CA MET A 452 1.91 -8.31 -23.91
C MET A 452 0.91 -9.44 -24.17
N GLU A 453 0.03 -9.32 -25.17
CA GLU A 453 -0.94 -10.37 -25.50
C GLU A 453 -0.28 -11.62 -26.10
N ARG A 454 0.87 -11.45 -26.78
CA ARG A 454 1.66 -12.55 -27.33
C ARG A 454 2.48 -13.28 -26.25
N ILE A 455 2.69 -12.64 -25.11
CA ILE A 455 3.50 -13.19 -24.01
C ILE A 455 2.62 -14.16 -23.19
N PRO A 456 3.09 -15.39 -22.90
CA PRO A 456 2.33 -16.33 -22.07
C PRO A 456 2.06 -15.76 -20.68
N ASN A 457 1.00 -16.23 -20.02
CA ASN A 457 0.66 -15.73 -18.68
C ASN A 457 1.65 -16.28 -17.64
N PHE A 458 2.34 -15.38 -16.92
CA PHE A 458 3.20 -15.71 -15.78
C PHE A 458 2.88 -14.80 -14.58
N VAL A 459 3.37 -15.17 -13.40
CA VAL A 459 3.01 -14.54 -12.12
C VAL A 459 3.19 -13.02 -12.14
N ALA A 460 4.33 -12.54 -12.63
CA ALA A 460 4.68 -11.11 -12.66
C ALA A 460 4.06 -10.33 -13.83
N LYS A 461 3.31 -10.99 -14.73
CA LYS A 461 2.77 -10.33 -15.94
C LYS A 461 1.83 -9.17 -15.58
N THR A 462 0.97 -9.34 -14.58
CA THR A 462 0.03 -8.29 -14.16
C THR A 462 0.76 -7.07 -13.60
N GLN A 463 1.76 -7.29 -12.74
CA GLN A 463 2.55 -6.21 -12.13
C GLN A 463 3.36 -5.45 -13.17
N ILE A 464 3.97 -6.15 -14.14
CA ILE A 464 4.71 -5.49 -15.24
C ILE A 464 3.74 -4.69 -16.11
N THR A 465 2.56 -5.23 -16.45
CA THR A 465 1.54 -4.47 -17.21
C THR A 465 1.06 -3.24 -16.43
N MET A 466 0.88 -3.35 -15.12
CA MET A 466 0.52 -2.21 -14.27
C MET A 466 1.61 -1.13 -14.30
N LEU A 467 2.87 -1.53 -14.12
CA LEU A 467 4.02 -0.64 -14.20
C LEU A 467 4.08 0.03 -15.57
N SER A 468 3.90 -0.70 -16.66
CA SER A 468 3.93 -0.13 -18.01
C SER A 468 2.80 0.87 -18.25
N ILE A 469 1.57 0.59 -17.79
CA ILE A 469 0.45 1.54 -17.92
C ILE A 469 0.75 2.81 -17.10
N LEU A 470 1.25 2.66 -15.86
CA LEU A 470 1.68 3.78 -15.02
C LEU A 470 2.77 4.61 -15.72
N THR A 471 3.79 3.95 -16.30
CA THR A 471 4.90 4.63 -16.97
C THR A 471 4.45 5.42 -18.18
N VAL A 472 3.58 4.85 -19.03
CA VAL A 472 3.10 5.55 -20.22
C VAL A 472 2.13 6.69 -19.88
N SER A 473 1.35 6.53 -18.82
CA SER A 473 0.27 7.47 -18.49
C SER A 473 0.70 8.61 -17.57
N PHE A 474 1.57 8.33 -16.59
CA PHE A 474 1.83 9.26 -15.48
C PHE A 474 3.33 9.50 -15.23
N PHE A 475 4.19 8.50 -15.44
CA PHE A 475 5.65 8.70 -15.38
C PHE A 475 6.26 9.07 -16.73
N ASN A 476 5.42 9.45 -17.69
CA ASN A 476 5.86 9.99 -18.95
C ASN A 476 6.41 11.41 -18.71
N PRO A 477 7.69 11.68 -19.03
CA PRO A 477 8.28 13.01 -18.85
C PRO A 477 7.48 14.14 -19.52
N LEU A 478 6.74 13.83 -20.59
CA LEU A 478 5.89 14.79 -21.30
C LEU A 478 4.60 15.13 -20.54
N VAL A 479 4.07 14.20 -19.73
CA VAL A 479 2.85 14.38 -18.93
C VAL A 479 3.14 15.12 -17.61
N GLY A 480 4.39 15.08 -17.13
CA GLY A 480 4.80 15.71 -15.88
C GLY A 480 4.40 17.19 -15.78
N ARG A 481 4.43 17.95 -16.89
CA ARG A 481 4.04 19.38 -16.93
C ARG A 481 2.56 19.59 -16.58
N PHE A 482 1.66 18.79 -17.14
CA PHE A 482 0.24 18.82 -16.81
C PHE A 482 -0.01 18.47 -15.33
N LEU A 483 0.73 17.50 -14.80
CA LEU A 483 0.60 17.10 -13.39
C LEU A 483 1.03 18.20 -12.42
N ILE A 484 2.15 18.88 -12.69
CA ILE A 484 2.60 20.02 -11.88
C ILE A 484 1.58 21.17 -11.93
N TRP A 485 1.04 21.45 -13.12
CA TRP A 485 0.08 22.54 -13.30
C TRP A 485 -1.22 22.32 -12.50
N ILE A 486 -1.69 21.07 -12.38
CA ILE A 486 -2.91 20.74 -11.62
C ILE A 486 -2.64 20.49 -10.13
N PHE A 487 -1.53 19.83 -9.78
CA PHE A 487 -1.30 19.26 -8.45
C PHE A 487 -0.06 19.81 -7.72
N ASN A 488 0.60 20.86 -8.23
CA ASN A 488 1.81 21.49 -7.67
C ASN A 488 3.11 20.65 -7.81
N SER A 489 4.26 21.23 -7.51
CA SER A 489 5.59 20.61 -7.61
C SER A 489 5.78 19.38 -6.71
N GLN A 490 5.09 19.34 -5.58
CA GLN A 490 5.09 18.19 -4.66
C GLN A 490 4.51 16.92 -5.31
N ALA A 491 3.67 17.08 -6.33
CA ALA A 491 3.15 15.95 -7.10
C ALA A 491 4.24 15.18 -7.88
N LEU A 492 5.37 15.83 -8.14
CA LEU A 492 6.43 15.22 -8.92
C LEU A 492 7.35 14.33 -8.06
N LEU A 493 7.60 14.75 -6.82
CA LEU A 493 8.40 14.03 -5.83
C LEU A 493 7.71 12.73 -5.42
N ASN A 494 6.40 12.79 -5.18
CA ASN A 494 5.62 11.60 -4.88
C ASN A 494 5.50 10.67 -6.10
N ASN A 495 5.46 11.21 -7.33
CA ASN A 495 5.48 10.37 -8.55
C ASN A 495 6.78 9.57 -8.70
N ALA A 496 7.95 10.19 -8.49
CA ALA A 496 9.22 9.46 -8.56
C ALA A 496 9.28 8.33 -7.53
N THR A 497 8.81 8.60 -6.30
CA THR A 497 8.71 7.61 -5.23
C THR A 497 7.80 6.45 -5.62
N VAL A 498 6.60 6.73 -6.15
CA VAL A 498 5.67 5.69 -6.63
C VAL A 498 6.31 4.82 -7.71
N PHE A 499 7.03 5.42 -8.66
CA PHE A 499 7.66 4.66 -9.74
C PHE A 499 8.71 3.68 -9.21
N ILE A 500 9.59 4.13 -8.32
CA ILE A 500 10.61 3.27 -7.67
C ILE A 500 9.93 2.12 -6.92
N VAL A 501 8.86 2.41 -6.19
CA VAL A 501 8.09 1.39 -5.47
C VAL A 501 7.47 0.38 -6.42
N ALA A 502 6.77 0.85 -7.45
CA ALA A 502 6.12 -0.02 -8.43
C ALA A 502 7.16 -0.92 -9.12
N LEU A 503 8.36 -0.41 -9.37
CA LEU A 503 9.50 -1.19 -9.86
C LEU A 503 9.96 -2.25 -8.84
N LEU A 504 10.12 -1.90 -7.56
CA LEU A 504 10.50 -2.83 -6.50
C LEU A 504 9.47 -3.96 -6.31
N VAL A 505 8.18 -3.63 -6.41
CA VAL A 505 7.10 -4.63 -6.39
C VAL A 505 7.17 -5.56 -7.60
N ALA A 506 7.41 -5.01 -8.79
CA ALA A 506 7.60 -5.81 -10.00
C ALA A 506 8.80 -6.75 -9.85
N ILE A 507 9.93 -6.27 -9.33
CA ILE A 507 11.13 -7.09 -9.04
C ILE A 507 10.82 -8.19 -8.02
N ASN A 508 10.10 -7.88 -6.94
CA ASN A 508 9.76 -8.89 -5.94
C ASN A 508 8.90 -10.01 -6.54
N THR A 509 7.94 -9.63 -7.39
CA THR A 509 7.00 -10.58 -7.99
C THR A 509 7.63 -11.40 -9.13
N THR A 510 8.65 -10.88 -9.82
CA THR A 510 9.39 -11.64 -10.84
C THR A 510 10.21 -12.78 -10.24
N VAL A 511 10.63 -12.70 -8.98
CA VAL A 511 11.27 -13.82 -8.26
C VAL A 511 10.40 -15.09 -8.31
N TYR A 512 9.08 -14.93 -8.21
CA TYR A 512 8.12 -16.05 -8.28
C TYR A 512 7.93 -16.62 -9.70
N ALA A 513 8.41 -15.92 -10.74
CA ALA A 513 8.41 -16.41 -12.11
C ALA A 513 9.61 -17.35 -12.40
N ILE A 514 10.68 -17.30 -11.59
CA ILE A 514 11.89 -18.11 -11.75
C ILE A 514 11.55 -19.59 -11.52
N LYS A 515 11.77 -20.43 -12.54
CA LYS A 515 11.63 -21.89 -12.42
C LYS A 515 12.81 -22.47 -11.64
N THR A 516 12.64 -22.70 -10.34
CA THR A 516 13.63 -23.43 -9.53
C THR A 516 13.28 -24.93 -9.48
N LYS A 517 14.26 -25.80 -9.72
CA LYS A 517 14.10 -27.26 -9.51
C LYS A 517 13.87 -27.51 -8.00
N PRO A 518 12.97 -28.43 -7.62
CA PRO A 518 12.76 -28.76 -6.21
C PRO A 518 14.05 -29.33 -5.60
N PHE A 519 14.44 -28.82 -4.44
CA PHE A 519 15.62 -29.30 -3.71
C PHE A 519 15.20 -30.50 -2.86
N ASN A 520 15.70 -31.69 -3.20
CA ASN A 520 15.47 -32.90 -2.42
C ASN A 520 16.35 -32.90 -1.17
N PHE A 521 15.91 -32.22 -0.10
CA PHE A 521 16.55 -32.32 1.20
C PHE A 521 16.15 -33.66 1.86
N LYS A 522 16.95 -34.72 1.63
CA LYS A 522 16.79 -35.98 2.35
C LYS A 522 17.47 -35.89 3.72
N LEU A 523 16.68 -35.62 4.76
CA LEU A 523 17.10 -35.61 6.17
C LEU A 523 17.77 -36.94 6.60
N SER A 524 17.48 -38.04 5.89
CA SER A 524 18.02 -39.38 6.13
C SER A 524 19.54 -39.51 5.90
N ARG A 525 20.21 -38.47 5.38
CA ARG A 525 21.68 -38.44 5.24
C ARG A 525 22.41 -38.00 6.51
N PHE A 526 21.74 -37.26 7.40
CA PHE A 526 22.35 -36.78 8.64
C PHE A 526 21.95 -37.60 9.88
N PHE A 527 20.78 -38.24 9.85
CA PHE A 527 20.34 -39.15 10.90
C PHE A 527 19.96 -40.50 10.27
N PRO A 528 20.90 -41.46 10.16
CA PRO A 528 20.54 -42.81 9.77
C PRO A 528 19.54 -43.36 10.81
N PRO A 529 18.43 -44.00 10.38
CA PRO A 529 17.48 -44.58 11.32
C PRO A 529 18.19 -45.67 12.15
N PRO A 530 17.84 -45.83 13.45
CA PRO A 530 18.43 -46.87 14.28
C PRO A 530 18.17 -48.23 13.63
N LYS A 531 19.24 -49.02 13.44
CA LYS A 531 19.16 -50.40 12.95
C LYS A 531 18.15 -51.16 13.85
N LYS A 532 16.99 -51.52 13.29
CA LYS A 532 16.07 -52.46 13.94
C LYS A 532 16.81 -53.78 14.14
N LEU A 533 17.15 -54.12 15.39
CA LEU A 533 17.56 -55.46 15.79
C LEU A 533 16.35 -56.39 15.61
N THR A 534 16.35 -57.17 14.55
CA THR A 534 15.38 -58.24 14.33
C THR A 534 15.78 -59.45 15.16
N PHE A 535 15.14 -59.63 16.32
CA PHE A 535 15.17 -60.92 17.04
C PHE A 535 14.38 -61.96 16.23
N LYS A 536 15.09 -62.96 15.67
CA LYS A 536 14.48 -64.15 15.08
C LYS A 536 13.93 -65.04 16.18
N HIS A 537 12.62 -65.00 16.44
CA HIS A 537 11.95 -66.09 17.16
C HIS A 537 11.71 -67.26 16.19
N LYS A 538 12.44 -68.35 16.43
CA LYS A 538 12.31 -69.62 15.72
C LYS A 538 11.14 -70.40 16.34
N ALA A 539 9.92 -70.21 15.82
CA ALA A 539 8.78 -71.05 16.21
C ALA A 539 8.88 -72.40 15.50
N LYS A 540 9.20 -73.45 16.27
CA LYS A 540 9.16 -74.86 15.84
C LYS A 540 7.69 -75.30 15.85
N THR A 541 7.09 -75.45 14.68
CA THR A 541 5.81 -76.16 14.49
C THR A 541 6.04 -77.65 14.67
N THR A 542 5.39 -78.25 15.67
CA THR A 542 5.19 -79.70 15.75
C THR A 542 3.77 -80.00 15.28
N ARG A 543 3.66 -80.91 14.30
CA ARG A 543 2.41 -81.47 13.79
C ARG A 543 1.87 -82.51 14.79
N LYS A 544 0.56 -82.47 15.05
CA LYS A 544 -0.36 -83.57 14.74
C LYS A 544 -1.74 -82.99 14.47
#